data_AF-K1T6J8-F1
#
_entry.id   AF-K1T6J8-F1
#
_cell.length_a   1.000
_cell.length_b   1.000
_cell.length_c   1.000
_cell.angle_alpha   90.00
_cell.angle_beta   90.00
_cell.angle_gamma   90.00
#
_symmetry.space_group_name_H-M   'P 1'
#
loop_
_entity.id
_entity.type
_entity.pdbx_description
1 polymer ?
#
loop_
_entity_poly.entity_id
_entity_poly.type
_entity_poly.pdbx_seq_one_letter_code
_entity_poly.pdbx_strand_id
1 'polypeptide(L)'
;YVVTNSFHGTAFSVIFNKNLFVEFKNKSGRNIRSEGLLKSLGIDREIVDGNCRETEINWYDVNEKIKNQTIISLDYLKSFVSGG
;
A
#
# COMPACT_ATOMS: atom_id res chain seq x y z
N TYR A 1 -11.61 11.07 -1.77
CA TYR A 1 -10.16 11.12 -1.57
C TYR A 1 -9.84 10.95 -0.10
N VAL A 2 -8.68 10.36 0.22
CA VAL A 2 -8.16 10.21 1.59
C VAL A 2 -6.78 10.86 1.65
N VAL A 3 -6.53 11.71 2.65
CA VAL A 3 -5.20 12.25 2.95
C VAL A 3 -4.77 11.68 4.30
N THR A 4 -3.64 11.01 4.36
CA THR A 4 -3.21 10.28 5.56
C THR A 4 -1.70 10.31 5.73
N ASN A 5 -1.23 10.25 6.97
CA ASN A 5 0.17 9.97 7.31
C ASN A 5 0.30 8.66 8.12
N SER A 6 -0.78 7.88 8.21
CA SER A 6 -0.86 6.62 8.94
C SER A 6 -0.78 5.42 8.01
N PHE A 7 -0.19 4.32 8.48
CA PHE A 7 -0.14 3.06 7.72
C PHE A 7 -1.53 2.46 7.48
N HIS A 8 -2.39 2.42 8.50
CA HIS A 8 -3.73 1.83 8.36
C HIS A 8 -4.61 2.62 7.39
N GLY A 9 -4.56 3.96 7.41
CA GLY A 9 -5.26 4.78 6.43
C GLY A 9 -4.81 4.47 5.00
N THR A 10 -3.51 4.27 4.78
CA THR A 10 -2.95 3.84 3.48
C THR A 10 -3.48 2.47 3.08
N ALA A 11 -3.35 1.48 3.95
CA ALA A 11 -3.75 0.10 3.66
C ALA A 11 -5.27 -0.03 3.38
N PHE A 12 -6.11 0.60 4.19
CA PHE A 12 -7.56 0.56 3.96
C PHE A 12 -7.96 1.30 2.69
N SER A 13 -7.31 2.42 2.37
CA SER A 13 -7.58 3.12 1.11
C SER A 13 -7.27 2.24 -0.10
N VAL A 14 -6.15 1.49 -0.05
CA VAL A 14 -5.81 0.50 -1.08
C VAL A 14 -6.85 -0.62 -1.15
N ILE A 15 -7.22 -1.24 -0.02
CA ILE A 15 -8.20 -2.35 0.04
C ILE A 15 -9.56 -1.92 -0.52
N PHE A 16 -9.99 -0.70 -0.24
CA PHE A 16 -11.28 -0.18 -0.69
C PHE A 16 -11.22 0.56 -2.03
N ASN A 17 -10.12 0.46 -2.77
CA ASN A 17 -9.89 1.12 -4.05
C ASN A 17 -10.21 2.63 -4.01
N LYS A 18 -9.80 3.32 -2.94
CA LYS A 18 -10.00 4.75 -2.75
C LYS A 18 -8.75 5.51 -3.14
N ASN A 19 -8.92 6.54 -3.97
CA ASN A 19 -7.86 7.51 -4.23
C ASN A 19 -7.37 8.13 -2.92
N LEU A 20 -6.05 8.15 -2.77
CA LEU A 20 -5.36 8.57 -1.57
C LEU A 20 -4.13 9.42 -1.88
N PHE A 21 -3.71 10.25 -0.93
CA PHE A 21 -2.40 10.85 -0.86
C PHE A 21 -1.79 10.58 0.51
N VAL A 22 -0.48 10.35 0.55
CA VAL A 22 0.22 9.95 1.76
C VAL A 22 1.40 10.87 2.04
N GLU A 23 1.40 11.50 3.21
CA GLU A 23 2.58 12.17 3.72
C GLU A 23 3.52 11.12 4.33
N PHE A 24 4.62 10.81 3.63
CA PHE A 24 5.59 9.85 4.14
C PHE A 24 6.48 10.44 5.22
N LYS A 25 6.78 11.74 5.19
CA LYS A 25 7.59 12.41 6.22
C LYS A 25 6.69 13.00 7.29
N ASN A 26 6.75 12.50 8.52
CA ASN A 26 6.00 13.05 9.64
C ASN A 26 6.94 13.40 10.81
N LYS A 27 6.40 14.00 11.87
CA LYS A 27 7.17 14.39 13.07
C LYS A 27 7.90 13.23 13.75
N SER A 28 7.45 12.00 13.54
CA SER A 28 8.01 10.78 14.12
C SER A 28 9.00 10.04 13.19
N GLY A 29 9.28 10.59 12.00
CA GLY A 29 10.18 10.01 11.02
C GLY A 29 9.50 9.73 9.67
N ARG A 30 9.92 8.67 8.98
CA ARG A 30 9.35 8.28 7.68
C ARG A 30 8.38 7.11 7.84
N ASN A 31 7.20 7.20 7.23
CA ASN A 31 6.21 6.13 7.15
C ASN A 31 6.64 5.08 6.11
N ILE A 32 7.76 4.41 6.39
CA ILE A 32 8.41 3.41 5.52
C ILE A 32 7.46 2.26 5.16
N ARG A 33 6.48 1.96 6.01
CA ARG A 33 5.49 0.91 5.76
C ARG A 33 4.51 1.32 4.66
N SER A 34 4.04 2.56 4.68
CA SER A 34 3.15 3.06 3.62
C SER A 34 3.91 3.24 2.32
N GLU A 35 5.13 3.79 2.39
CA GLU A 35 6.01 3.92 1.23
C GLU A 35 6.30 2.56 0.59
N GLY A 36 6.72 1.57 1.38
CA GLY A 36 7.00 0.22 0.90
C GLY A 36 5.78 -0.45 0.28
N LEU A 37 4.61 -0.32 0.91
CA LEU A 37 3.35 -0.86 0.38
C LEU A 37 2.97 -0.21 -0.95
N LEU A 38 2.99 1.11 -1.05
CA LEU A 38 2.59 1.80 -2.28
C LEU A 38 3.61 1.55 -3.41
N LYS A 39 4.91 1.51 -3.08
CA LYS A 39 5.96 1.18 -4.04
C LYS A 39 5.83 -0.24 -4.59
N SER A 40 5.50 -1.23 -3.76
CA SER A 40 5.31 -2.62 -4.23
C SER A 40 4.08 -2.78 -5.12
N LEU A 41 3.08 -1.91 -4.94
CA LEU A 41 1.87 -1.87 -5.77
C LEU A 41 2.04 -1.00 -7.04
N GLY A 42 3.11 -0.20 -7.13
CA GLY A 42 3.35 0.73 -8.23
C GLY A 42 2.50 2.00 -8.14
N ILE A 43 2.12 2.41 -6.93
CA ILE A 43 1.31 3.60 -6.67
C ILE A 43 2.24 4.74 -6.21
N ASP A 44 2.22 5.86 -6.92
CA ASP A 44 2.92 7.08 -6.54
C ASP A 44 1.93 8.13 -6.03
N ARG A 45 2.00 8.43 -4.72
CA ARG A 45 1.07 9.28 -3.97
C ARG A 45 1.71 10.05 -2.83
N GLU A 46 3.04 10.22 -2.85
CA GLU A 46 3.72 10.99 -1.82
C GLU A 46 3.28 12.46 -1.88
N ILE A 47 3.02 13.04 -0.71
CA ILE A 47 2.93 14.49 -0.52
C ILE A 47 4.32 14.98 -0.14
N VAL A 48 4.88 15.90 -0.92
CA VAL A 48 6.18 16.54 -0.68
C VAL A 48 5.97 18.04 -0.68
N ASP A 49 6.22 18.68 0.47
CA ASP A 49 6.11 20.14 0.65
C ASP A 49 4.77 20.71 0.16
N GLY A 50 3.68 20.01 0.48
CA GLY A 50 2.32 20.38 0.07
C GLY A 50 1.97 20.08 -1.39
N ASN A 51 2.91 19.57 -2.18
CA ASN A 51 2.68 19.15 -3.56
C ASN A 51 2.47 17.64 -3.66
N CYS A 52 1.63 17.23 -4.60
CA CYS A 52 1.42 15.82 -4.91
C CYS A 52 1.08 15.65 -6.39
N ARG A 53 1.37 14.47 -6.93
CA ARG A 53 1.00 14.12 -8.30
C ARG A 53 -0.22 13.22 -8.28
N GLU A 54 -1.31 13.68 -8.88
CA GLU A 54 -2.46 12.82 -9.15
C GLU A 54 -2.23 12.08 -10.48
N THR A 55 -2.08 10.77 -10.41
CA THR A 55 -2.09 9.89 -11.58
C THR A 55 -3.34 9.03 -11.56
N GLU A 56 -3.75 8.42 -12.66
CA GLU A 56 -4.75 7.36 -12.56
C GLU A 56 -4.17 6.14 -11.82
N ILE A 57 -4.96 5.48 -10.98
CA ILE A 57 -4.61 4.17 -10.40
C ILE A 57 -5.37 3.11 -11.18
N ASN A 58 -4.62 2.20 -11.81
CA ASN A 58 -5.20 0.99 -12.36
C ASN A 58 -5.50 0.01 -11.22
N TRP A 59 -6.70 0.11 -10.65
CA TRP A 59 -7.13 -0.75 -9.54
C TRP A 59 -7.20 -2.21 -9.91
N TYR A 60 -7.39 -2.57 -11.19
CA TYR A 60 -7.32 -3.96 -11.62
C TYR A 60 -5.91 -4.53 -11.41
N ASP A 61 -4.87 -3.83 -11.88
CA ASP A 61 -3.47 -4.24 -11.69
C ASP A 61 -3.08 -4.28 -10.20
N VAL A 62 -3.48 -3.28 -9.42
CA VAL A 62 -3.24 -3.24 -7.97
C VAL A 62 -3.87 -4.44 -7.27
N ASN A 63 -5.13 -4.76 -7.57
CA ASN A 63 -5.82 -5.89 -6.95
C ASN A 63 -5.24 -7.24 -7.35
N GLU A 64 -4.79 -7.40 -8.59
CA GLU A 64 -4.08 -8.60 -9.03
C GLU A 64 -2.73 -8.77 -8.30
N LYS A 65 -1.97 -7.69 -8.11
CA LYS A 65 -0.75 -7.72 -7.28
C LYS A 65 -1.03 -8.14 -5.84
N ILE A 66 -2.06 -7.58 -5.20
CA ILE A 66 -2.47 -7.94 -3.83
C ILE A 66 -2.86 -9.42 -3.73
N LYS A 67 -3.66 -9.89 -4.70
CA LYS A 67 -4.09 -11.30 -4.77
C LYS A 67 -2.89 -12.24 -4.90
N ASN A 68 -1.93 -11.93 -5.77
CA ASN A 68 -0.71 -12.71 -5.93
C ASN A 68 0.12 -12.77 -4.64
N GLN A 69 0.32 -11.63 -3.96
CA GLN A 69 1.01 -11.59 -2.68
C GLN A 69 0.26 -12.35 -1.58
N THR A 70 -1.07 -12.33 -1.60
CA THR A 70 -1.92 -13.11 -0.68
C THR A 70 -1.72 -14.61 -0.89
N ILE A 71 -1.71 -15.07 -2.14
CA ILE A 71 -1.45 -16.48 -2.48
C ILE A 71 -0.06 -16.91 -1.98
N ILE A 72 0.99 -16.12 -2.28
CA ILE A 72 2.36 -16.38 -1.81
C ILE A 72 2.41 -16.48 -0.28
N SER A 73 1.75 -15.55 0.42
CA SER A 73 1.70 -15.53 1.88
C SER A 73 0.99 -16.77 2.44
N LEU A 74 -0.13 -17.18 1.83
CA LEU A 74 -0.86 -18.38 2.22
C LEU A 74 -0.05 -19.65 1.97
N ASP A 75 0.66 -19.74 0.86
CA ASP A 75 1.47 -20.91 0.53
C ASP A 75 2.69 -21.02 1.45
N TYR A 76 3.32 -19.89 1.79
CA TYR A 76 4.34 -19.84 2.84
C TYR A 76 3.81 -20.36 4.18
N LEU A 77 2.58 -19.99 4.59
CA LEU A 77 2.00 -20.51 5.83
C LEU A 77 1.72 -22.02 5.76
N LYS A 78 1.16 -22.50 4.63
CA LYS A 78 0.86 -23.92 4.44
C LYS A 78 2.11 -24.80 4.49
N SER A 79 3.26 -24.31 4.02
CA SER A 79 4.50 -25.11 4.04
C SER A 79 4.95 -25.51 5.46
N PHE A 80 4.54 -24.78 6.49
CA PHE A 80 4.83 -25.15 7.89
C PHE A 80 3.73 -26.01 8.52
N VAL A 81 2.48 -25.88 8.07
CA VAL A 81 1.34 -26.62 8.63
C VAL A 81 1.25 -28.05 8.07
N SER A 82 1.63 -28.26 6.80
CA SER A 82 1.57 -29.58 6.14
C SER A 82 2.78 -30.49 6.40
N GLY A 83 3.76 -30.02 7.18
CA GLY A 83 4.98 -30.77 7.53
C GLY A 83 4.98 -31.37 8.94
N GLY A 84 3.82 -31.43 9.60
CA GLY A 84 3.62 -32.02 10.93
C GLY A 84 2.70 -33.25 10.92
#